data_AF-B6G133-F1
#
_entry.id   AF-B6G133-F1
#
_cell.length_a   1.000
_cell.length_b   1.000
_cell.length_c   1.000
_cell.angle_alpha   90.00
_cell.angle_beta   90.00
_cell.angle_gamma   90.00
#
_symmetry.space_group_name_H-M   'P 1'
#
loop_
_entity.id
_entity.type
_entity.pdbx_description
1 polymer ?
#
loop_
_entity_poly.entity_id
_entity_poly.type
_entity_poly.pdbx_seq_one_letter_code
_entity_poly.pdbx_strand_id
1 'polypeptide(L)'
;MDGKGLKISDIFQRTRSIKNRLILDSLMVGIITGVVIVVYRILASKLAVFFNYLYGYADKNILMIPAVFILLAASAFVVAEFVKKEPMISGSGIPQLEGILSRKLSINRMKVLFYKFVGGVICLGAGLSVGREGPSVQMGGCIGEEF
;
A
#
# COMPACT_ATOMS: atom_id res chain seq x y z
N MET A 1 18.96 -38.04 32.59
CA MET A 1 19.69 -36.79 32.87
C MET A 1 20.53 -36.46 31.65
N ASP A 2 19.99 -35.73 30.68
CA ASP A 2 20.76 -35.33 29.48
C ASP A 2 20.88 -33.81 29.43
N GLY A 3 21.74 -33.29 30.32
CA GLY A 3 22.17 -31.91 30.35
C GLY A 3 23.19 -31.65 29.24
N LYS A 4 22.73 -31.52 27.98
CA LYS A 4 23.53 -30.88 26.93
C LYS A 4 23.47 -29.37 27.16
N GLY A 5 24.37 -28.85 27.99
CA GLY A 5 24.59 -27.42 28.13
C GLY A 5 24.87 -26.81 26.76
N LEU A 6 24.05 -25.85 26.35
CA LEU A 6 24.25 -25.06 25.13
C LEU A 6 25.68 -24.52 25.13
N LYS A 7 26.50 -24.91 24.15
CA LYS A 7 27.86 -24.37 24.04
C LYS A 7 27.75 -22.88 23.69
N ILE A 8 28.59 -22.05 24.30
CA ILE A 8 28.64 -20.60 24.04
C ILE A 8 28.87 -20.32 22.53
N SER A 9 29.59 -21.20 21.84
CA SER A 9 29.78 -21.17 20.39
C SER A 9 28.44 -21.24 19.62
N ASP A 10 27.50 -22.06 20.08
CA ASP A 10 26.22 -22.28 19.41
C ASP A 10 25.32 -21.04 19.56
N ILE A 11 25.41 -20.33 20.69
CA ILE A 11 24.70 -19.06 20.92
C ILE A 11 25.22 -17.97 19.98
N PHE A 12 26.55 -17.86 19.82
CA PHE A 12 27.17 -16.90 18.90
C PHE A 12 26.84 -17.20 17.44
N GLN A 13 26.89 -18.47 17.03
CA GLN A 13 26.60 -18.89 15.66
C GLN A 13 25.12 -18.64 15.30
N ARG A 14 24.20 -18.92 16.24
CA ARG A 14 22.76 -18.69 16.07
C ARG A 14 22.42 -17.20 16.01
N THR A 15 23.06 -16.38 16.83
CA THR A 15 22.89 -14.91 16.80
C THR A 15 23.37 -14.32 15.48
N ARG A 16 24.51 -14.81 14.95
CA ARG A 16 25.05 -14.38 13.67
C ARG A 16 24.17 -14.81 12.49
N SER A 17 23.62 -16.03 12.50
CA SER A 17 22.74 -16.50 11.42
C SER A 17 21.41 -15.74 11.39
N ILE A 18 20.81 -15.42 12.55
CA ILE A 18 19.59 -14.60 12.64
C ILE A 18 19.87 -13.20 12.08
N LYS A 19 20.99 -12.59 12.48
CA LYS A 19 21.37 -11.25 12.00
C LYS A 19 21.55 -11.21 10.48
N ASN A 20 22.21 -12.20 9.88
CA ASN A 20 22.40 -12.26 8.43
C ASN A 20 21.08 -12.46 7.67
N ARG A 21 20.19 -13.31 8.19
CA ARG A 21 18.85 -13.50 7.59
C ARG A 21 18.04 -12.21 7.65
N LEU A 22 17.98 -11.53 8.80
CA LEU A 22 17.27 -10.26 8.95
C LEU A 22 17.77 -9.17 7.99
N ILE A 23 19.09 -9.10 7.75
CA ILE A 23 19.67 -8.15 6.79
C ILE A 23 19.19 -8.47 5.37
N LEU A 24 19.19 -9.74 4.98
CA LEU A 24 18.73 -10.17 3.66
C LEU A 24 17.22 -9.90 3.48
N ASP A 25 16.41 -10.27 4.47
CA ASP A 25 14.96 -10.06 4.43
C ASP A 25 14.63 -8.56 4.34
N SER A 26 15.29 -7.73 5.15
CA SER A 26 15.11 -6.26 5.11
C SER A 26 15.49 -5.65 3.76
N LEU A 27 16.56 -6.17 3.13
CA LEU A 27 16.98 -5.75 1.79
C LEU A 27 15.92 -6.13 0.74
N MET A 28 15.40 -7.35 0.79
CA MET A 28 14.36 -7.82 -0.13
C MET A 28 13.07 -7.01 0.02
N VAL A 29 12.63 -6.78 1.26
CA VAL A 29 11.45 -5.95 1.57
C VAL A 29 11.62 -4.54 1.02
N GLY A 30 12.78 -3.92 1.21
CA GLY A 30 13.08 -2.59 0.70
C GLY A 30 13.02 -2.51 -0.83
N ILE A 31 13.61 -3.49 -1.52
CA ILE A 31 13.59 -3.54 -3.00
C ILE A 31 12.16 -3.71 -3.51
N ILE A 32 11.41 -4.68 -2.98
CA ILE A 32 10.04 -4.97 -3.43
C ILE A 32 9.13 -3.77 -3.16
N THR A 33 9.20 -3.21 -1.95
CA THR A 33 8.43 -2.02 -1.56
C THR A 33 8.76 -0.82 -2.45
N GLY A 34 10.05 -0.59 -2.74
CA GLY A 34 10.49 0.46 -3.63
C GLY A 34 9.90 0.33 -5.04
N VAL A 35 9.97 -0.87 -5.63
CA VAL A 35 9.38 -1.15 -6.94
C VAL A 35 7.87 -0.90 -6.93
N VAL A 36 7.15 -1.43 -5.94
CA VAL A 36 5.70 -1.26 -5.83
C VAL A 36 5.33 0.22 -5.72
N ILE A 37 6.01 1.00 -4.87
CA ILE A 37 5.72 2.43 -4.68
C ILE A 37 6.05 3.25 -5.95
N VAL A 38 7.12 2.92 -6.67
CA VAL A 38 7.45 3.58 -7.94
C VAL A 38 6.35 3.33 -8.97
N VAL A 39 5.91 2.09 -9.13
CA VAL A 39 4.81 1.74 -10.05
C VAL A 39 3.51 2.45 -9.63
N TYR A 40 3.19 2.44 -8.33
CA TYR A 40 2.04 3.17 -7.76
C TYR A 40 2.05 4.65 -8.17
N ARG A 41 3.19 5.33 -7.98
CA ARG A 41 3.34 6.76 -8.31
C ARG A 41 3.24 7.03 -9.80
N ILE A 42 3.85 6.20 -10.64
CA ILE A 42 3.81 6.37 -12.10
C ILE A 42 2.37 6.20 -12.61
N LEU A 43 1.65 5.17 -12.13
CA LEU A 43 0.27 4.93 -12.54
C LEU A 43 -0.67 6.04 -12.07
N ALA A 44 -0.55 6.47 -10.81
CA ALA A 44 -1.33 7.60 -10.30
C ALA A 44 -1.07 8.88 -11.10
N SER A 45 0.19 9.17 -11.42
CA SER A 45 0.56 10.36 -12.21
C SER A 45 0.01 10.31 -13.64
N LYS A 46 0.11 9.16 -14.32
CA LYS A 46 -0.46 8.99 -15.67
C LYS A 46 -1.97 9.15 -15.66
N LEU A 47 -2.65 8.57 -14.67
CA LEU A 47 -4.10 8.69 -14.52
C LEU A 47 -4.50 10.13 -14.21
N ALA A 48 -3.72 10.85 -13.41
CA ALA A 48 -3.95 12.27 -13.14
C ALA A 48 -3.84 13.13 -14.40
N VAL A 49 -2.86 12.88 -15.29
CA VAL A 49 -2.77 13.58 -16.58
C VAL A 49 -4.03 13.34 -17.42
N PHE A 50 -4.55 12.12 -17.44
CA PHE A 50 -5.78 11.79 -18.14
C PHE A 50 -7.00 12.56 -17.58
N PHE A 51 -7.19 12.57 -16.26
CA PHE A 51 -8.28 13.35 -15.65
C PHE A 51 -8.13 14.85 -15.87
N ASN A 52 -6.91 15.40 -15.79
CA ASN A 52 -6.66 16.81 -16.09
C ASN A 52 -7.03 17.17 -17.54
N TYR A 53 -6.78 16.27 -18.49
CA TYR A 53 -7.22 16.47 -19.88
C TYR A 53 -8.75 16.50 -19.99
N LEU A 54 -9.45 15.58 -19.31
CA LEU A 54 -10.91 15.56 -19.26
C LEU A 54 -11.49 16.84 -18.64
N TYR A 55 -10.90 17.30 -17.53
CA TYR A 55 -11.32 18.53 -16.85
C TYR A 55 -11.11 19.75 -17.75
N GLY A 56 -9.96 19.86 -18.41
CA GLY A 56 -9.69 20.94 -19.36
C GLY A 56 -10.62 20.94 -20.58
N TYR A 57 -11.14 19.78 -20.98
CA TYR A 57 -12.15 19.69 -22.04
C TYR A 57 -13.56 20.09 -21.54
N ALA A 58 -13.92 19.67 -20.33
CA ALA A 58 -15.19 20.04 -19.71
C ALA A 58 -15.29 21.54 -19.41
N ASP A 59 -14.18 22.19 -19.08
CA ASP A 59 -14.10 23.64 -18.91
C ASP A 59 -14.50 24.40 -20.19
N LYS A 60 -14.16 23.85 -21.37
CA LYS A 60 -14.49 24.44 -22.68
C LYS A 60 -15.88 24.08 -23.20
N ASN A 61 -16.49 23.00 -22.70
CA ASN A 61 -17.76 22.50 -23.19
C ASN A 61 -18.68 22.07 -22.04
N ILE A 62 -19.67 22.91 -21.73
CA ILE A 62 -20.64 22.70 -20.65
C ILE A 62 -21.36 21.34 -20.73
N LEU A 63 -21.55 20.79 -21.94
CA LEU A 63 -22.22 19.51 -22.15
C LEU A 63 -21.39 18.31 -21.69
N MET A 64 -20.07 18.47 -21.50
CA MET A 64 -19.18 17.42 -20.99
C MET A 64 -19.17 17.34 -19.47
N ILE A 65 -19.66 18.36 -18.75
CA ILE A 65 -19.67 18.37 -17.28
C ILE A 65 -20.42 17.16 -16.72
N PRO A 66 -21.66 16.81 -17.18
CA PRO A 66 -22.35 15.62 -16.70
C PRO A 66 -21.56 14.32 -16.93
N ALA A 67 -20.86 14.20 -18.07
CA ALA A 67 -20.06 13.02 -18.38
C ALA A 67 -18.88 12.85 -17.41
N VAL A 68 -18.21 13.96 -17.05
CA VAL A 68 -17.15 13.94 -16.03
C VAL A 68 -17.68 13.52 -14.67
N PHE A 69 -18.84 14.04 -14.25
CA PHE A 69 -19.47 13.65 -12.98
C PHE A 69 -19.85 12.17 -12.97
N ILE A 70 -20.37 11.62 -14.09
CA ILE A 70 -20.67 10.19 -14.21
C ILE A 70 -19.39 9.36 -14.07
N LEU A 71 -18.29 9.77 -14.71
CA LEU A 71 -17.01 9.07 -14.59
C LEU A 71 -16.46 9.10 -13.16
N LEU A 72 -16.55 10.24 -12.48
CA LEU A 72 -16.15 10.39 -11.09
C LEU A 72 -17.02 9.55 -10.16
N ALA A 73 -18.33 9.53 -10.37
CA ALA A 73 -19.26 8.68 -9.62
C ALA A 73 -18.96 7.18 -9.82
N ALA A 74 -18.67 6.76 -11.06
CA ALA A 74 -18.26 5.40 -11.36
C ALA A 74 -16.93 5.03 -10.67
N SER A 75 -15.95 5.93 -10.71
CA SER A 75 -14.65 5.76 -10.04
C SER A 75 -14.83 5.63 -8.52
N ALA A 76 -15.65 6.49 -7.93
CA ALA A 76 -16.00 6.45 -6.51
C ALA A 76 -16.73 5.16 -6.14
N PHE A 77 -17.63 4.66 -6.99
CA PHE A 77 -18.31 3.39 -6.78
C PHE A 77 -17.33 2.21 -6.75
N VAL A 78 -16.38 2.16 -7.68
CA VAL A 78 -15.33 1.13 -7.71
C VAL A 78 -14.49 1.16 -6.42
N VAL A 79 -14.04 2.34 -6.00
CA VAL A 79 -13.28 2.49 -4.76
C VAL A 79 -14.11 2.11 -3.53
N ALA A 80 -15.41 2.48 -3.51
CA ALA A 80 -16.31 2.11 -2.44
C ALA A 80 -16.46 0.57 -2.32
N GLU A 81 -16.54 -0.15 -3.44
CA GLU A 81 -16.57 -1.61 -3.43
C GLU A 81 -15.26 -2.22 -2.91
N PHE A 82 -14.11 -1.61 -3.19
CA PHE A 82 -12.85 -2.05 -2.59
C PHE A 82 -12.83 -1.85 -1.08
N VAL A 83 -13.29 -0.70 -0.59
CA VAL A 83 -13.37 -0.41 0.86
C VAL A 83 -14.39 -1.33 1.55
N LYS A 84 -15.50 -1.67 0.90
CA LYS A 84 -16.46 -2.65 1.45
C LYS A 84 -15.85 -4.04 1.56
N LYS A 85 -15.08 -4.47 0.56
CA LYS A 85 -14.42 -5.79 0.56
C LYS A 85 -13.28 -5.88 1.56
N GLU A 86 -12.56 -4.78 1.78
CA GLU A 86 -11.45 -4.71 2.72
C GLU A 86 -11.46 -3.34 3.44
N PRO A 87 -12.18 -3.21 4.57
CA PRO A 87 -12.32 -1.94 5.29
C PRO A 87 -10.98 -1.34 5.75
N MET A 88 -9.96 -2.18 5.92
CA MET A 88 -8.65 -1.77 6.42
C MET A 88 -7.82 -0.98 5.40
N ILE A 89 -8.30 -0.84 4.16
CA ILE A 89 -7.67 0.06 3.17
C ILE A 89 -8.10 1.52 3.35
N SER A 90 -9.07 1.83 4.21
CA SER A 90 -9.57 3.20 4.37
C SER A 90 -8.56 4.12 5.06
N GLY A 91 -8.61 5.41 4.71
CA GLY A 91 -7.79 6.46 5.33
C GLY A 91 -6.29 6.34 5.07
N SER A 92 -5.47 6.82 6.02
CA SER A 92 -4.02 6.88 5.88
C SER A 92 -3.37 5.50 5.75
N GLY A 93 -3.70 4.55 6.61
CA GLY A 93 -3.00 3.26 6.70
C GLY A 93 -1.94 3.19 7.80
N ILE A 94 -1.47 4.34 8.29
CA ILE A 94 -0.49 4.42 9.40
C ILE A 94 -1.06 3.84 10.70
N PRO A 95 -2.27 4.24 11.18
CA PRO A 95 -2.83 3.68 12.41
C PRO A 95 -3.08 2.17 12.31
N GLN A 96 -3.43 1.68 11.12
CA GLN A 96 -3.60 0.25 10.86
C GLN A 96 -2.27 -0.49 11.02
N LEU A 97 -1.19 0.06 10.44
CA LEU A 97 0.14 -0.53 10.57
C LEU A 97 0.65 -0.50 12.01
N GLU A 98 0.47 0.61 12.73
CA GLU A 98 0.78 0.72 14.16
C GLU A 98 0.01 -0.32 15.00
N GLY A 99 -1.26 -0.57 14.64
CA GLY A 99 -2.09 -1.60 15.26
C GLY A 99 -1.54 -3.01 15.04
N ILE A 100 -1.02 -3.31 13.84
CA ILE A 100 -0.42 -4.61 13.53
C ILE A 100 0.91 -4.79 14.26
N LEU A 101 1.77 -3.77 14.24
CA LEU A 101 3.04 -3.78 14.97
C LEU A 101 2.83 -3.95 16.49
N SER A 102 1.75 -3.36 17.02
CA SER A 102 1.32 -3.52 18.41
C SER A 102 0.61 -4.84 18.70
N ARG A 103 0.44 -5.73 17.70
CA ARG A 103 -0.32 -6.99 17.77
C ARG A 103 -1.78 -6.83 18.21
N LYS A 104 -2.36 -5.65 18.01
CA LYS A 104 -3.76 -5.33 18.32
C LYS A 104 -4.70 -5.53 17.13
N LEU A 105 -4.13 -5.69 15.94
CA LEU A 105 -4.85 -5.79 14.68
C LEU A 105 -4.25 -6.90 13.82
N SER A 106 -5.09 -7.61 13.09
CA SER A 106 -4.68 -8.52 12.01
C SER A 106 -5.48 -8.20 10.76
N ILE A 107 -4.82 -8.24 9.60
CA ILE A 107 -5.43 -7.89 8.31
C ILE A 107 -5.04 -8.93 7.26
N ASN A 108 -5.80 -8.98 6.17
CA ASN A 108 -5.37 -9.73 5.00
C ASN A 108 -4.39 -8.87 4.17
N ARG A 109 -3.09 -9.03 4.42
CA ARG A 109 -2.02 -8.23 3.79
C ARG A 109 -2.09 -8.19 2.26
N MET A 110 -2.39 -9.31 1.60
CA MET A 110 -2.46 -9.38 0.14
C MET A 110 -3.66 -8.62 -0.42
N LYS A 111 -4.84 -8.76 0.22
CA LYS A 111 -6.03 -7.99 -0.16
C LYS A 111 -5.84 -6.50 0.10
N VAL A 112 -5.30 -6.15 1.27
CA VAL A 112 -5.02 -4.75 1.63
C VAL A 112 -4.03 -4.14 0.64
N LEU A 113 -2.93 -4.83 0.33
CA LEU A 113 -1.94 -4.37 -0.64
C LEU A 113 -2.59 -4.09 -2.00
N PHE A 114 -3.34 -5.05 -2.55
CA PHE A 114 -3.96 -4.92 -3.86
C PHE A 114 -5.01 -3.81 -3.90
N TYR A 115 -5.99 -3.82 -2.98
CA TYR A 115 -7.08 -2.86 -3.00
C TYR A 115 -6.62 -1.44 -2.64
N LYS A 116 -5.65 -1.29 -1.73
CA LYS A 116 -5.05 0.00 -1.40
C LYS A 116 -4.29 0.57 -2.59
N PHE A 117 -3.54 -0.27 -3.30
CA PHE A 117 -2.81 0.13 -4.50
C PHE A 117 -3.77 0.64 -5.58
N VAL A 118 -4.74 -0.18 -6.00
CA VAL A 118 -5.62 0.18 -7.11
C VAL A 118 -6.55 1.33 -6.72
N GLY A 119 -7.16 1.27 -5.53
CA GLY A 119 -8.03 2.34 -5.03
C GLY A 119 -7.27 3.67 -4.85
N GLY A 120 -6.04 3.62 -4.34
CA GLY A 120 -5.18 4.79 -4.19
C GLY A 120 -4.81 5.42 -5.52
N VAL A 121 -4.48 4.61 -6.55
CA VAL A 121 -4.22 5.11 -7.92
C VAL A 121 -5.43 5.83 -8.49
N ILE A 122 -6.64 5.27 -8.33
CA ILE A 122 -7.88 5.89 -8.79
C ILE A 122 -8.12 7.22 -8.07
N CYS A 123 -8.04 7.24 -6.74
CA CYS A 123 -8.26 8.46 -5.95
C CYS A 123 -7.25 9.57 -6.29
N LEU A 124 -5.96 9.25 -6.35
CA LEU A 124 -4.92 10.21 -6.72
C LEU A 124 -5.08 10.68 -8.17
N GLY A 125 -5.40 9.76 -9.08
CA GLY A 125 -5.64 10.07 -10.48
C GLY A 125 -6.84 10.99 -10.69
N ALA A 126 -7.95 10.73 -10.02
CA ALA A 126 -9.16 11.56 -10.08
C ALA A 126 -8.99 12.94 -9.41
N GLY A 127 -7.87 13.19 -8.73
CA GLY A 127 -7.57 14.48 -8.11
C GLY A 127 -8.18 14.66 -6.72
N LEU A 128 -8.51 13.57 -6.01
CA LEU A 128 -8.93 13.67 -4.61
C LEU A 128 -7.77 14.21 -3.75
N SER A 129 -8.11 14.98 -2.70
CA SER A 129 -7.16 15.51 -1.73
C SER A 129 -6.69 14.42 -0.75
N VAL A 130 -5.97 13.43 -1.27
CA VAL A 130 -5.39 12.33 -0.50
C VAL A 130 -3.88 12.30 -0.65
N GLY A 131 -3.19 11.98 0.44
CA GLY A 131 -1.73 11.84 0.44
C GLY A 131 -1.26 10.49 -0.09
N ARG A 132 -0.02 10.46 -0.59
CA ARG A 132 0.67 9.22 -1.00
C ARG A 132 1.47 8.55 0.11
N GLU A 133 1.77 9.29 1.18
CA GLU A 133 2.68 8.85 2.25
C GLU A 133 2.06 7.68 3.06
N GLY A 134 0.84 7.86 3.57
CA GLY A 134 0.12 6.82 4.31
C GLY A 134 -0.02 5.50 3.53
N PRO A 135 -0.56 5.52 2.29
CA PRO A 135 -0.66 4.33 1.46
C PRO A 135 0.68 3.64 1.23
N SER A 136 1.76 4.40 0.99
CA SER A 136 3.09 3.85 0.77
C SER A 136 3.61 3.10 2.00
N VAL A 137 3.41 3.66 3.19
CA VAL A 137 3.79 3.04 4.47
C VAL A 137 3.00 1.76 4.72
N GLN A 138 1.68 1.78 4.53
CA GLN A 138 0.83 0.60 4.74
C GLN A 138 1.17 -0.54 3.75
N MET A 139 1.39 -0.22 2.47
CA MET A 139 1.78 -1.20 1.46
C MET A 139 3.15 -1.81 1.77
N GLY A 140 4.13 -0.99 2.18
CA GLY A 140 5.44 -1.48 2.61
C GLY A 140 5.38 -2.40 3.83
N GLY A 141 4.54 -2.07 4.80
CA GLY A 141 4.28 -2.93 5.96
C GLY A 141 3.67 -4.28 5.58
N CYS A 142 2.67 -4.28 4.69
CA CYS A 142 2.05 -5.52 4.20
C CYS A 142 3.05 -6.44 3.47
N ILE A 143 3.99 -5.86 2.72
CA ILE A 143 5.07 -6.60 2.05
C ILE A 143 6.05 -7.15 3.09
N GLY A 144 6.40 -6.36 4.09
CA GLY A 144 7.32 -6.76 5.15
C GLY A 144 6.83 -7.94 5.99
N GLU A 145 5.52 -8.05 6.22
CA GLU A 145 4.93 -9.19 6.94
C GLU A 145 5.09 -10.54 6.24
N GLU A 146 5.36 -10.58 4.93
CA GLU A 146 5.51 -11.81 4.16
C GLU A 146 6.86 -12.53 4.44
N PHE A 147 7.82 -11.82 5.05
CA PHE A 147 9.17 -12.31 5.34
C PHE A 147 9.33 -12.70 6.82
#